data_AF-A0A521U6C7-F1
#
_entry.id   AF-A0A521U6C7-F1
#
_cell.length_a   1.000
_cell.length_b   1.000
_cell.length_c   1.000
_cell.angle_alpha   90.00
_cell.angle_beta   90.00
_cell.angle_gamma   90.00
#
_symmetry.space_group_name_H-M   'P 1'
#
loop_
_entity.id
_entity.type
_entity.pdbx_description
1 polymer ?
#
loop_
_entity_poly.entity_id
_entity_poly.type
_entity_poly.pdbx_seq_one_letter_code
_entity_poly.pdbx_strand_id
1 'polypeptide(L)'
;MPPIRRRKLPSPAYAEVHAILERPWLVDVALLEGIADDAHERTDLLDPFAGGSGQIMAAHLGYLVIPRPDVGCGVSGLLPRVLLVRSSADDLRWNLRVLHELAHSLLDEGCPQHSHADAWALTLALAIPRRRFRLHHEARHVPRWAVALRRLTARAVARAA
;
A
#
# COMPACT_ATOMS: atom_id res chain seq x y z
N MET A 1 -4.41 -20.88 36.84
CA MET A 1 -3.83 -19.64 36.26
C MET A 1 -4.19 -19.57 34.78
N PRO A 2 -4.82 -18.49 34.28
CA PRO A 2 -5.02 -18.34 32.85
C PRO A 2 -3.66 -18.13 32.17
N PRO A 3 -3.43 -18.67 30.97
CA PRO A 3 -2.18 -18.49 30.25
C PRO A 3 -1.99 -17.01 29.91
N ILE A 4 -0.87 -16.44 30.37
CA ILE A 4 -0.41 -15.11 29.98
C ILE A 4 -0.22 -15.14 28.46
N ARG A 5 -1.13 -14.51 27.71
CA ARG A 5 -0.98 -14.32 26.27
C ARG A 5 0.28 -13.50 26.03
N ARG A 6 1.40 -14.16 25.69
CA ARG A 6 2.61 -13.47 25.24
C ARG A 6 2.23 -12.58 24.06
N ARG A 7 2.33 -11.27 24.25
CA ARG A 7 2.09 -10.28 23.21
C ARG A 7 3.12 -10.55 22.11
N LYS A 8 2.69 -11.07 20.96
CA LYS A 8 3.59 -11.30 19.82
C LYS A 8 4.30 -9.98 19.51
N LEU A 9 5.62 -10.01 19.44
CA LEU A 9 6.42 -8.88 18.99
C LEU A 9 5.94 -8.45 17.59
N PRO A 10 5.92 -7.14 17.28
CA PRO A 10 5.58 -6.68 15.94
C PRO A 10 6.51 -7.33 14.92
N SER A 11 5.99 -7.61 13.73
CA SER A 11 6.85 -8.05 12.61
C SER A 11 7.96 -7.01 12.38
N PRO A 12 9.21 -7.41 12.05
CA PRO A 12 10.25 -6.44 11.69
C PRO A 12 9.77 -5.46 10.60
N ALA A 13 9.02 -5.93 9.61
CA ALA A 13 8.41 -5.10 8.57
C ALA A 13 7.38 -4.10 9.12
N TYR A 14 6.63 -4.45 10.16
CA TYR A 14 5.75 -3.49 10.84
C TYR A 14 6.55 -2.34 11.43
N ALA A 15 7.62 -2.64 12.18
CA ALA A 15 8.42 -1.62 12.86
C ALA A 15 9.10 -0.69 11.84
N GLU A 16 9.63 -1.25 10.76
CA GLU A 16 10.23 -0.50 9.67
C GLU A 16 9.24 0.47 9.02
N VAL A 17 8.09 -0.03 8.56
CA VAL A 17 7.08 0.82 7.89
C VAL A 17 6.47 1.82 8.85
N HIS A 18 6.25 1.44 10.11
CA HIS A 18 5.79 2.38 11.14
C HIS A 18 6.76 3.56 11.32
N ALA A 19 8.06 3.27 11.44
CA ALA A 19 9.09 4.31 11.56
C ALA A 19 9.20 5.20 10.31
N ILE A 20 8.91 4.67 9.12
CA ILE A 20 8.81 5.46 7.89
C ILE A 20 7.59 6.39 7.95
N LEU A 21 6.43 5.89 8.37
CA LEU A 21 5.19 6.65 8.46
C LEU A 21 5.21 7.76 9.52
N GLU A 22 6.11 7.69 10.52
CA GLU A 22 6.34 8.74 11.51
C GLU A 22 7.13 9.94 10.96
N ARG A 23 7.73 9.82 9.77
CA ARG A 23 8.41 10.94 9.09
C ARG A 23 7.38 11.94 8.55
N PRO A 24 7.77 13.21 8.27
CA PRO A 24 6.86 14.18 7.68
C PRO A 24 6.30 13.71 6.34
N TRP A 25 4.99 13.90 6.15
CA TRP A 25 4.30 13.66 4.88
C TRP A 25 4.35 14.95 4.07
N LEU A 26 4.69 14.84 2.80
CA LEU A 26 4.82 15.99 1.90
C LEU A 26 3.58 16.16 1.03
N VAL A 27 2.73 15.13 0.96
CA VAL A 27 1.49 15.14 0.21
C VAL A 27 0.31 15.22 1.18
N ASP A 28 -0.67 16.06 0.86
CA ASP A 28 -1.89 16.16 1.65
C ASP A 28 -2.59 14.80 1.76
N VAL A 29 -3.05 14.48 2.97
CA VAL A 29 -3.61 13.16 3.23
C VAL A 29 -4.94 12.93 2.53
N ALA A 30 -5.76 13.96 2.36
CA ALA A 30 -7.02 13.83 1.63
C ALA A 30 -6.74 13.58 0.13
N LEU A 31 -5.67 14.16 -0.42
CA LEU A 31 -5.20 13.84 -1.77
C LEU A 31 -4.76 12.38 -1.90
N LEU A 32 -3.97 11.84 -0.96
CA LEU A 32 -3.57 10.43 -0.97
C LEU A 32 -4.76 9.47 -0.95
N GLU A 33 -5.75 9.75 -0.08
CA GLU A 33 -7.00 8.97 -0.02
C GLU A 33 -7.83 9.11 -1.30
N GLY A 34 -7.84 10.30 -1.90
CA GLY A 34 -8.50 10.58 -3.18
C GLY A 34 -7.89 9.79 -4.34
N ILE A 35 -6.56 9.73 -4.43
CA ILE A 35 -5.84 8.91 -5.43
C ILE A 35 -6.21 7.43 -5.26
N ALA A 36 -6.25 6.94 -4.02
CA ALA A 36 -6.62 5.56 -3.75
C ALA A 36 -8.08 5.26 -4.11
N ASP A 37 -9.02 6.14 -3.72
CA ASP A 37 -10.44 5.99 -4.08
C ASP A 37 -10.61 6.01 -5.62
N ASP A 38 -9.95 6.92 -6.35
CA ASP A 38 -9.97 6.99 -7.83
C ASP A 38 -9.42 5.71 -8.49
N ALA A 39 -8.29 5.20 -7.99
CA ALA A 39 -7.71 3.95 -8.48
C ALA A 39 -8.69 2.77 -8.31
N HIS A 40 -9.42 2.69 -7.19
CA HIS A 40 -10.44 1.66 -7.00
C HIS A 40 -11.67 1.86 -7.90
N GLU A 41 -12.10 3.10 -8.13
CA GLU A 41 -13.22 3.41 -9.03
C GLU A 41 -12.91 3.05 -10.48
N ARG A 42 -11.71 3.39 -10.96
CA ARG A 42 -11.29 3.14 -12.36
C ARG A 42 -11.06 1.66 -12.66
N THR A 43 -10.76 0.87 -11.64
CA THR A 43 -10.49 -0.57 -11.80
C THR A 43 -11.69 -1.45 -11.55
N ASP A 44 -12.72 -0.91 -10.86
CA ASP A 44 -13.99 -1.57 -10.54
C ASP A 44 -13.86 -3.05 -10.15
N LEU A 45 -12.89 -3.34 -9.27
CA LEU A 45 -12.60 -4.71 -8.88
C LEU A 45 -13.81 -5.29 -8.12
N LEU A 46 -14.34 -6.41 -8.65
CA LEU A 46 -15.41 -7.20 -8.04
C LEU A 46 -15.09 -7.57 -6.59
N ASP A 47 -13.84 -7.98 -6.34
CA ASP A 47 -13.31 -8.18 -4.99
C ASP A 47 -11.95 -7.46 -4.86
N PRO A 48 -11.90 -6.29 -4.20
CA PRO A 48 -10.66 -5.54 -4.01
C PRO A 48 -9.71 -6.27 -3.05
N PHE A 49 -10.23 -7.23 -2.28
CA PHE A 49 -9.53 -7.99 -1.24
C PHE A 49 -9.07 -9.38 -1.69
N ALA A 50 -9.28 -9.75 -2.95
CA ALA A 50 -8.83 -11.01 -3.53
C ALA A 50 -7.30 -11.07 -3.68
N GLY A 51 -6.75 -12.28 -3.65
CA GLY A 51 -5.32 -12.51 -3.93
C GLY A 51 -4.95 -11.99 -5.32
N GLY A 52 -3.81 -11.31 -5.44
CA GLY A 52 -3.36 -10.71 -6.70
C GLY A 52 -4.07 -9.42 -7.10
N SER A 53 -4.96 -8.86 -6.27
CA SER A 53 -5.71 -7.63 -6.58
C SER A 53 -4.81 -6.44 -6.96
N GLY A 54 -3.60 -6.35 -6.39
CA GLY A 54 -2.64 -5.31 -6.74
C GLY A 54 -2.10 -5.43 -8.17
N GLN A 55 -1.87 -6.65 -8.67
CA GLN A 55 -1.48 -6.86 -10.07
C GLN A 55 -2.64 -6.55 -11.01
N ILE A 56 -3.85 -6.97 -10.66
CA ILE A 56 -5.05 -6.70 -11.47
C ILE A 56 -5.31 -5.19 -11.53
N MET A 57 -5.18 -4.50 -10.38
CA MET A 57 -5.29 -3.04 -10.31
C MET A 57 -4.23 -2.36 -11.18
N ALA A 58 -2.97 -2.74 -11.02
CA ALA A 58 -1.87 -2.21 -11.84
C ALA A 58 -2.16 -2.38 -13.34
N ALA A 59 -2.61 -3.57 -13.76
CA ALA A 59 -2.94 -3.86 -15.15
C ALA A 59 -4.08 -2.98 -15.68
N HIS A 60 -5.17 -2.78 -14.92
CA HIS A 60 -6.27 -1.90 -15.32
C HIS A 60 -5.85 -0.43 -15.41
N LEU A 61 -4.88 -0.01 -14.59
CA LEU A 61 -4.27 1.32 -14.67
C LEU A 61 -3.19 1.42 -15.77
N GLY A 62 -3.00 0.37 -16.56
CA GLY A 62 -2.09 0.34 -17.70
C GLY A 62 -0.64 0.02 -17.35
N TYR A 63 -0.35 -0.49 -16.16
CA TYR A 63 1.00 -0.86 -15.74
C TYR A 63 1.31 -2.35 -15.97
N LEU A 64 2.51 -2.62 -16.49
CA LEU A 64 3.09 -3.95 -16.55
C LEU A 64 3.92 -4.24 -15.29
N VAL A 65 3.57 -5.29 -14.55
CA VAL A 65 4.32 -5.74 -13.37
C VAL A 65 5.36 -6.79 -13.76
N ILE A 66 6.65 -6.49 -13.52
CA ILE A 66 7.77 -7.40 -13.82
C ILE A 66 8.47 -7.79 -12.51
N PRO A 67 8.45 -9.08 -12.11
CA PRO A 67 9.25 -9.56 -10.98
C PRO A 67 10.75 -9.41 -11.27
N ARG A 68 11.48 -8.74 -10.38
CA ARG A 68 12.93 -8.52 -10.49
C ARG A 68 13.63 -8.72 -9.15
N PRO A 69 14.46 -9.76 -8.96
CA PRO A 69 15.07 -10.04 -7.65
C PRO A 69 16.13 -9.01 -7.24
N ASP A 70 16.69 -8.28 -8.20
CA ASP A 70 17.84 -7.39 -8.07
C ASP A 70 17.49 -5.91 -7.80
N VAL A 71 16.20 -5.54 -7.82
CA VAL A 71 15.79 -4.14 -7.67
C VAL A 71 15.52 -3.74 -6.22
N GLY A 72 15.82 -2.47 -5.93
CA GLY A 72 15.39 -1.76 -4.73
C GLY A 72 13.90 -1.35 -4.80
N CYS A 73 13.45 -0.68 -3.76
CA CYS A 73 12.14 -0.03 -3.72
C CYS A 73 12.18 1.30 -4.48
N GLY A 74 11.09 1.70 -5.15
CA GLY A 74 10.98 3.01 -5.79
C GLY A 74 11.87 3.15 -7.03
N VAL A 75 12.18 2.04 -7.69
CA VAL A 75 12.88 2.03 -9.00
C VAL A 75 11.88 2.21 -10.16
N SER A 76 10.58 2.24 -9.84
CA SER A 76 9.53 2.66 -10.75
C SER A 76 9.86 4.08 -11.26
N GLY A 77 10.12 4.21 -12.55
CA GLY A 77 10.59 5.47 -13.16
C GLY A 77 11.61 5.29 -14.28
N LEU A 78 12.31 4.16 -14.34
CA LEU A 78 13.24 3.88 -15.46
C LEU A 78 12.51 3.65 -16.80
N LEU A 79 11.28 3.15 -16.74
CA LEU A 79 10.44 2.86 -17.91
C LEU A 79 9.00 3.28 -17.63
N PRO A 80 8.36 4.07 -18.52
CA PRO A 80 6.96 4.45 -18.35
C PRO A 80 6.06 3.22 -18.24
N ARG A 81 5.10 3.25 -17.31
CA ARG A 81 4.08 2.22 -17.13
C ARG A 81 4.64 0.81 -16.86
N VAL A 82 5.84 0.70 -16.30
CA VAL A 82 6.45 -0.57 -15.87
C VAL A 82 6.78 -0.51 -14.39
N LEU A 83 6.29 -1.51 -13.63
CA LEU A 83 6.58 -1.70 -12.22
C LEU A 83 7.59 -2.83 -12.07
N LEU A 84 8.82 -2.49 -11.67
CA LEU A 84 9.84 -3.49 -11.34
C LEU A 84 9.72 -3.85 -9.86
N VAL A 85 9.24 -5.06 -9.57
CA VAL A 85 8.86 -5.45 -8.20
C VAL A 85 9.78 -6.56 -7.69
N ARG A 86 10.37 -6.37 -6.51
CA ARG A 86 11.18 -7.41 -5.88
C ARG A 86 10.36 -8.68 -5.62
N SER A 87 10.79 -9.80 -6.20
CA SER A 87 10.13 -11.10 -6.06
C SER A 87 9.98 -11.53 -4.60
N SER A 88 8.87 -12.22 -4.30
CA SER A 88 8.53 -12.76 -2.99
C SER A 88 7.78 -14.08 -3.19
N ALA A 89 8.12 -15.12 -2.44
CA ALA A 89 7.35 -16.37 -2.41
C ALA A 89 6.11 -16.29 -1.49
N ASP A 90 6.01 -15.23 -0.69
CA ASP A 90 4.83 -14.90 0.12
C ASP A 90 3.91 -13.99 -0.70
N ASP A 91 2.74 -14.50 -1.09
CA ASP A 91 1.76 -13.82 -1.94
C ASP A 91 1.24 -12.51 -1.34
N LEU A 92 1.06 -12.47 -0.02
CA LEU A 92 0.57 -11.27 0.66
C LEU A 92 1.61 -10.16 0.57
N ARG A 93 2.87 -10.54 0.80
CA ARG A 93 4.00 -9.63 0.66
C ARG A 93 4.23 -9.22 -0.79
N TRP A 94 4.06 -10.14 -1.73
CA TRP A 94 4.13 -9.85 -3.16
C TRP A 94 3.10 -8.78 -3.54
N ASN A 95 1.83 -9.01 -3.20
CA ASN A 95 0.76 -8.08 -3.52
C ASN A 95 0.97 -6.70 -2.89
N LEU A 96 1.41 -6.63 -1.63
CA LEU A 96 1.75 -5.36 -0.98
C LEU A 96 2.90 -4.62 -1.69
N ARG A 97 3.93 -5.35 -2.16
CA ARG A 97 5.03 -4.74 -2.93
C ARG A 97 4.57 -4.20 -4.27
N VAL A 98 3.67 -4.89 -4.96
CA VAL A 98 3.07 -4.39 -6.21
C VAL A 98 2.31 -3.09 -5.96
N LEU A 99 1.48 -3.06 -4.91
CA LEU A 99 0.78 -1.83 -4.51
C LEU A 99 1.75 -0.70 -4.13
N HIS A 100 2.91 -1.03 -3.56
CA HIS A 100 3.90 -0.05 -3.16
C HIS A 100 4.61 0.60 -4.36
N GLU A 101 5.02 -0.19 -5.34
CA GLU A 101 5.60 0.34 -6.58
C GLU A 101 4.57 1.09 -7.43
N LEU A 102 3.31 0.63 -7.42
CA LEU A 102 2.20 1.36 -8.03
C LEU A 102 2.00 2.72 -7.34
N ALA A 103 2.05 2.77 -6.00
CA ALA A 103 1.95 4.02 -5.26
C ALA A 103 3.04 5.02 -5.64
N HIS A 104 4.30 4.56 -5.76
CA HIS A 104 5.39 5.41 -6.28
C HIS A 104 5.06 5.96 -7.67
N SER A 105 4.65 5.11 -8.61
CA SER A 105 4.34 5.54 -9.98
C SER A 105 3.19 6.56 -10.05
N LEU A 106 2.13 6.35 -9.25
CA LEU A 106 1.00 7.29 -9.20
C LEU A 106 1.43 8.65 -8.59
N LEU A 107 2.31 8.62 -7.59
CA LEU A 107 2.85 9.84 -6.98
C LEU A 107 3.88 10.53 -7.88
N ASP A 108 4.69 9.82 -8.66
CA ASP A 108 5.60 10.45 -9.61
C ASP A 108 4.85 11.25 -10.68
N GLU A 109 3.65 10.79 -11.08
CA GLU A 109 2.81 11.48 -12.07
C GLU A 109 2.16 12.76 -11.52
N GLY A 110 1.72 12.77 -10.26
CA GLY A 110 0.94 13.89 -9.68
C GLY A 110 1.64 14.70 -8.59
N CYS A 111 2.64 14.14 -7.93
CA CYS A 111 3.33 14.64 -6.74
C CYS A 111 4.83 14.24 -6.76
N PRO A 112 5.64 14.69 -7.73
CA PRO A 112 7.01 14.20 -7.93
C PRO A 112 7.98 14.51 -6.76
N GLN A 113 7.58 15.38 -5.83
CA GLN A 113 8.34 15.67 -4.60
C GLN A 113 7.89 14.82 -3.40
N HIS A 114 7.10 13.76 -3.62
CA HIS A 114 6.62 12.90 -2.54
C HIS A 114 7.77 12.25 -1.76
N SER A 115 7.54 12.03 -0.47
CA SER A 115 8.44 11.28 0.38
C SER A 115 8.14 9.78 0.33
N HIS A 116 9.06 8.97 0.84
CA HIS A 116 8.80 7.54 1.01
C HIS A 116 7.65 7.26 2.02
N ALA A 117 7.39 8.19 2.95
CA ALA A 117 6.25 8.09 3.86
C ALA A 117 4.92 8.26 3.11
N ASP A 118 4.85 9.19 2.17
CA ASP A 118 3.67 9.39 1.31
C ASP A 118 3.39 8.15 0.46
N ALA A 119 4.43 7.53 -0.12
CA ALA A 119 4.30 6.29 -0.88
C ALA A 119 3.74 5.15 -0.01
N TRP A 120 4.21 4.98 1.23
CA TRP A 120 3.64 4.01 2.15
C TRP A 120 2.21 4.33 2.59
N ALA A 121 1.91 5.60 2.84
CA ALA A 121 0.56 6.03 3.17
C ALA A 121 -0.43 5.71 2.04
N LEU A 122 -0.07 6.03 0.79
CA LEU A 122 -0.84 5.68 -0.39
C LEU A 122 -0.93 4.16 -0.59
N THR A 123 0.17 3.41 -0.39
CA THR A 123 0.16 1.94 -0.46
C THR A 123 -0.91 1.33 0.45
N LEU A 124 -1.00 1.83 1.68
CA LEU A 124 -1.98 1.37 2.66
C LEU A 124 -3.40 1.78 2.27
N ALA A 125 -3.58 2.96 1.67
CA ALA A 125 -4.87 3.41 1.14
C ALA A 125 -5.29 2.60 -0.10
N LEU A 126 -4.36 2.24 -1.00
CA LEU A 126 -4.63 1.35 -2.14
C LEU A 126 -4.99 -0.06 -1.67
N ALA A 127 -4.34 -0.57 -0.61
CA ALA A 127 -4.70 -1.86 -0.03
C ALA A 127 -6.11 -1.85 0.57
N ILE A 128 -6.49 -0.75 1.24
CA ILE A 128 -7.82 -0.58 1.84
C ILE A 128 -8.28 0.87 1.67
N PRO A 129 -9.08 1.16 0.62
CA PRO A 129 -9.50 2.52 0.30
C PRO A 129 -10.46 3.03 1.35
N ARG A 130 -10.49 4.35 1.55
CA ARG A 130 -11.30 5.01 2.58
C ARG A 130 -12.76 4.57 2.51
N ARG A 131 -13.35 4.53 1.30
CA ARG A 131 -14.76 4.16 1.09
C ARG A 131 -15.07 2.71 1.50
N ARG A 132 -14.09 1.81 1.46
CA ARG A 132 -14.24 0.40 1.86
C ARG A 132 -13.58 0.09 3.22
N PHE A 133 -13.13 1.10 3.97
CA PHE A 133 -12.39 0.90 5.22
C PHE A 133 -13.16 0.13 6.29
N ARG A 134 -14.50 0.17 6.30
CA ARG A 134 -15.32 -0.65 7.20
C ARG A 134 -15.11 -2.16 7.00
N LEU A 135 -14.69 -2.56 5.81
CA LEU A 135 -14.40 -3.95 5.41
C LEU A 135 -12.92 -4.33 5.56
N HIS A 136 -12.09 -3.53 6.25
CA HIS A 136 -10.65 -3.80 6.43
C HIS A 136 -10.32 -5.18 7.01
N HIS A 137 -11.26 -5.82 7.71
CA HIS A 137 -11.11 -7.16 8.25
C HIS A 137 -11.13 -8.26 7.17
N GLU A 138 -11.63 -7.95 5.98
CA GLU A 138 -11.68 -8.82 4.80
C GLU A 138 -10.43 -8.75 3.92
N ALA A 139 -9.53 -7.78 4.18
CA ALA A 139 -8.32 -7.48 3.43
C ALA A 139 -7.25 -8.59 3.53
N ARG A 140 -7.58 -9.76 2.98
CA ARG A 140 -6.80 -10.99 3.01
C ARG A 140 -5.69 -11.03 1.96
N HIS A 141 -5.62 -10.04 1.07
CA HIS A 141 -4.57 -9.93 0.04
C HIS A 141 -3.28 -9.28 0.55
N VAL A 142 -3.26 -8.74 1.77
CA VAL A 142 -2.09 -8.07 2.37
C VAL A 142 -1.76 -8.65 3.75
N PRO A 143 -0.52 -8.51 4.23
CA PRO A 143 -0.16 -8.94 5.57
C PRO A 143 -0.98 -8.21 6.64
N ARG A 144 -1.34 -8.91 7.72
CA ARG A 144 -2.13 -8.33 8.84
C ARG A 144 -1.49 -7.09 9.47
N TRP A 145 -0.17 -6.97 9.40
CA TRP A 145 0.54 -5.80 9.90
C TRP A 145 0.26 -4.55 9.04
N ALA A 146 0.05 -4.70 7.73
CA ALA A 146 -0.30 -3.59 6.84
C ALA A 146 -1.71 -3.10 7.17
N VAL A 147 -2.66 -4.02 7.40
CA VAL A 147 -4.01 -3.68 7.89
C VAL A 147 -3.96 -2.91 9.21
N ALA A 148 -3.08 -3.32 10.14
CA ALA A 148 -2.90 -2.62 11.41
C ALA A 148 -2.39 -1.18 11.22
N LEU A 149 -1.37 -0.99 10.36
CA LEU A 149 -0.85 0.33 10.03
C LEU A 149 -1.88 1.20 9.31
N ARG A 150 -2.66 0.62 8.38
CA ARG A 150 -3.74 1.34 7.71
C ARG A 150 -4.79 1.89 8.68
N ARG A 151 -5.08 1.17 9.76
CA ARG A 151 -5.96 1.68 10.83
C ARG A 151 -5.37 2.87 11.57
N LEU A 152 -4.05 2.96 11.69
CA LEU A 152 -3.37 4.11 12.28
C LEU A 152 -3.43 5.31 11.33
N THR A 153 -3.10 5.11 10.05
CA THR A 153 -3.13 6.20 9.06
C THR A 153 -4.54 6.74 8.87
N ALA A 154 -5.56 5.88 8.77
CA ALA A 154 -6.97 6.29 8.67
C ALA A 154 -7.43 7.17 9.85
N ARG A 155 -6.92 6.91 11.07
CA ARG A 155 -7.23 7.72 12.26
C ARG A 155 -6.53 9.07 12.25
N ALA A 156 -5.32 9.14 11.70
CA ALA A 156 -4.62 10.41 11.52
C ALA A 156 -5.39 11.31 10.54
N VAL A 157 -5.90 10.73 9.44
CA VAL A 157 -6.76 11.44 8.46
C VAL A 157 -8.00 12.01 9.15
N ALA A 158 -8.72 11.18 9.93
CA ALA A 158 -9.95 11.58 10.59
C ALA A 158 -9.78 12.64 11.69
N ARG A 159 -8.55 12.93 12.12
CA ARG A 159 -8.24 14.02 13.07
C ARG A 159 -7.82 15.32 12.38
N ALA A 160 -7.43 15.23 11.11
CA ALA A 160 -6.97 16.37 10.32
C ALA A 160 -8.10 16.99 9.46
N ALA A 161 -9.18 16.23 9.20
CA ALA A 161 -10.42 16.68 8.56
C ALA A 161 -11.45 17.19 9.58
#